data_AF-A0A1G5HK88-F1
#
_entry.id   AF-A0A1G5HK88-F1
#
_cell.length_a   1.000
_cell.length_b   1.000
_cell.length_c   1.000
_cell.angle_alpha   90.00
_cell.angle_beta   90.00
_cell.angle_gamma   90.00
#
_symmetry.space_group_name_H-M   'P 1'
#
loop_
_entity.id
_entity.type
_entity.pdbx_description
1 polymer ?
#
loop_
_entity_poly.entity_id
_entity_poly.type
_entity_poly.pdbx_seq_one_letter_code
_entity_poly.pdbx_strand_id
1 'polypeptide(L)'
;MKLLTTTLTAVGALLAIAAIGPDRLAQAQPAKGAPAAYERVREVMDERFKDMKLVGDPDKDFAALLIAHHEDLIFLARTQLEHGADEQLRRVAQKIIDEQQKQINELKEWQVRNRQADYRAKADQPPHGSGPLDQKGASAPAPQVQAAAPAQAAAQPAAANLPTVSGTVEKVDTGAGKITIDHGPIPNLDMDAMTMVFRVQDPVLLQGVKAGDKVQFQADRVNGQISVVRIQKGK
;
A
#
# COMPACT_ATOMS: atom_id res chain seq x y z
N MET A 1 -34.07 -68.83 -36.39
CA MET A 1 -34.30 -67.65 -37.26
C MET A 1 -33.04 -66.80 -37.25
N LYS A 2 -32.43 -66.61 -38.43
CA LYS A 2 -31.54 -65.52 -38.92
C LYS A 2 -30.54 -64.87 -37.94
N LEU A 3 -29.27 -64.60 -38.26
CA LEU A 3 -28.29 -64.92 -39.30
C LEU A 3 -27.04 -64.10 -38.89
N LEU A 4 -25.85 -64.63 -39.18
CA LEU A 4 -24.54 -64.03 -38.92
C LEU A 4 -24.38 -62.65 -39.59
N THR A 5 -23.50 -61.78 -39.04
CA THR A 5 -22.33 -61.26 -39.78
C THR A 5 -21.38 -60.42 -38.90
N THR A 6 -20.13 -60.85 -38.91
CA THR A 6 -18.89 -60.21 -38.44
C THR A 6 -18.51 -59.00 -39.31
N THR A 7 -17.82 -58.01 -38.77
CA THR A 7 -16.63 -57.42 -39.43
C THR A 7 -15.78 -56.64 -38.42
N LEU A 8 -14.51 -57.04 -38.38
CA LEU A 8 -13.39 -56.40 -37.72
C LEU A 8 -12.80 -55.37 -38.71
N THR A 9 -12.47 -54.17 -38.27
CA THR A 9 -11.53 -53.31 -39.00
C THR A 9 -10.65 -52.59 -37.99
N ALA A 10 -9.36 -52.87 -38.08
CA ALA A 10 -8.30 -52.24 -37.32
C ALA A 10 -7.75 -51.01 -38.07
N VAL A 11 -6.92 -50.27 -37.35
CA VAL A 11 -5.93 -49.26 -37.78
C VAL A 11 -6.42 -47.81 -37.81
N GLY A 12 -5.79 -47.01 -36.94
CA GLY A 12 -5.90 -45.56 -36.92
C GLY A 12 -5.22 -44.93 -35.72
N ALA A 13 -3.94 -45.22 -35.50
CA ALA A 13 -3.10 -44.40 -34.62
C ALA A 13 -2.96 -43.01 -35.26
N LEU A 14 -3.57 -41.99 -34.64
CA LEU A 14 -3.30 -40.60 -34.94
C LEU A 14 -2.89 -39.93 -33.62
N LEU A 15 -1.57 -39.82 -33.46
CA LEU A 15 -0.94 -38.79 -32.65
C LEU A 15 -1.43 -37.43 -33.19
N ALA A 16 -2.40 -36.82 -32.52
CA ALA A 16 -2.60 -35.38 -32.62
C ALA A 16 -1.71 -34.73 -31.56
N ILE A 17 -0.47 -34.42 -31.94
CA ILE A 17 0.33 -33.41 -31.27
C ILE A 17 -0.42 -32.09 -31.48
N ALA A 18 -1.26 -31.71 -30.52
CA ALA A 18 -1.76 -30.35 -30.46
C ALA A 18 -0.59 -29.47 -30.03
N ALA A 19 0.05 -28.86 -31.02
CA ALA A 19 1.07 -27.85 -30.85
C ALA A 19 0.58 -26.79 -29.85
N ILE A 20 1.34 -26.62 -28.77
CA ILE A 20 1.24 -25.50 -27.85
C ILE A 20 1.69 -24.26 -28.64
N GLY A 21 0.73 -23.59 -29.27
CA GLY A 21 0.95 -22.27 -29.86
C GLY A 21 1.04 -21.20 -28.76
N PRO A 22 1.87 -20.15 -28.93
CA PRO A 22 2.04 -19.09 -27.92
C PRO A 22 0.83 -18.16 -27.73
N ASP A 23 -0.30 -18.41 -28.39
CA ASP A 23 -1.45 -17.50 -28.44
C ASP A 23 -2.55 -17.75 -27.38
N ARG A 24 -2.38 -18.67 -26.42
CA ARG A 24 -3.32 -18.82 -25.29
C ARG A 24 -3.14 -17.79 -24.16
N LEU A 25 -2.45 -16.68 -24.42
CA LEU A 25 -2.40 -15.51 -23.52
C LEU A 25 -3.45 -14.44 -23.86
N ALA A 26 -4.20 -14.60 -24.96
CA ALA A 26 -5.23 -13.65 -25.34
C ALA A 26 -6.64 -14.18 -24.97
N GLN A 27 -7.25 -13.51 -23.98
CA GLN A 27 -8.63 -13.67 -23.50
C GLN A 27 -8.87 -14.88 -22.59
N ALA A 28 -8.36 -14.81 -21.36
CA ALA A 28 -9.05 -15.44 -20.24
C ALA A 28 -10.46 -14.81 -20.16
N GLN A 29 -11.47 -15.52 -20.68
CA GLN A 29 -12.86 -15.10 -20.56
C GLN A 29 -13.17 -14.90 -19.07
N PRO A 30 -13.84 -13.80 -18.67
CA PRO A 30 -14.19 -13.60 -17.27
C PRO A 30 -14.99 -14.82 -16.80
N ALA A 31 -14.55 -15.43 -15.69
CA ALA A 31 -15.27 -16.53 -15.08
C ALA A 31 -16.74 -16.08 -14.89
N LYS A 32 -17.71 -16.89 -15.37
CA LYS A 32 -19.14 -16.63 -15.15
C LYS A 32 -19.35 -16.43 -13.64
N GLY A 33 -19.65 -15.20 -13.22
CA GLY A 33 -19.76 -14.80 -11.80
C GLY A 33 -18.93 -13.58 -11.39
N ALA A 34 -17.86 -13.24 -12.12
CA ALA A 34 -17.01 -12.11 -11.76
C ALA A 34 -17.75 -10.75 -11.73
N PRO A 35 -18.57 -10.37 -12.73
CA PRO A 35 -19.27 -9.07 -12.69
C PRO A 35 -20.16 -8.89 -11.45
N ALA A 36 -20.99 -9.89 -11.13
CA ALA A 36 -21.86 -9.87 -9.95
C ALA A 36 -21.06 -9.81 -8.63
N ALA A 37 -19.88 -10.44 -8.58
CA ALA A 37 -19.02 -10.40 -7.40
C ALA A 37 -18.47 -8.99 -7.13
N TYR A 38 -18.05 -8.26 -8.17
CA TYR A 38 -17.58 -6.87 -8.00
C TYR A 38 -18.73 -5.88 -7.78
N GLU A 39 -19.93 -6.15 -8.29
CA GLU A 39 -21.15 -5.41 -7.89
C GLU A 39 -21.41 -5.57 -6.39
N ARG A 40 -21.28 -6.80 -5.88
CA ARG A 40 -21.39 -7.08 -4.43
C ARG A 40 -20.30 -6.38 -3.61
N VAL A 41 -19.06 -6.29 -4.12
CA VAL A 41 -18.01 -5.49 -3.47
C VAL A 41 -18.45 -4.05 -3.31
N ARG A 42 -19.01 -3.46 -4.37
CA ARG A 42 -19.48 -2.08 -4.35
C ARG A 42 -20.63 -1.87 -3.35
N GLU A 43 -21.56 -2.82 -3.28
CA GLU A 43 -22.67 -2.80 -2.33
C GLU A 43 -22.18 -2.92 -0.88
N VAL A 44 -21.30 -3.88 -0.57
CA VAL A 44 -20.76 -4.07 0.78
C VAL A 44 -20.02 -2.82 1.27
N MET A 45 -19.21 -2.21 0.41
CA MET A 45 -18.49 -0.97 0.72
C MET A 45 -19.43 0.22 0.96
N ASP A 46 -20.52 0.33 0.19
CA ASP A 46 -21.51 1.39 0.36
C ASP A 46 -22.33 1.19 1.65
N GLU A 47 -22.69 -0.04 1.99
CA GLU A 47 -23.51 -0.36 3.16
C GLU A 47 -22.73 -0.26 4.49
N ARG A 48 -21.46 -0.68 4.52
CA ARG A 48 -20.69 -0.83 5.77
C ARG A 48 -20.65 0.43 6.65
N PHE A 49 -20.63 1.61 6.04
CA PHE A 49 -20.50 2.87 6.76
C PHE A 49 -21.83 3.56 7.07
N LYS A 50 -22.95 3.15 6.45
CA LYS A 50 -24.24 3.84 6.58
C LYS A 50 -24.76 3.91 8.02
N ASP A 51 -24.64 2.81 8.74
CA ASP A 51 -25.18 2.68 10.10
C ASP A 51 -24.09 2.73 11.20
N MET A 52 -22.86 3.11 10.83
CA MET A 52 -21.77 3.13 11.80
C MET A 52 -21.94 4.31 12.78
N LYS A 53 -22.16 3.97 14.05
CA LYS A 53 -22.32 4.94 15.13
C LYS A 53 -20.95 5.33 15.70
N LEU A 54 -20.56 6.57 15.48
CA LEU A 54 -19.42 7.18 16.14
C LEU A 54 -19.77 7.53 17.57
N VAL A 55 -18.82 7.33 18.48
CA VAL A 55 -19.00 7.55 19.93
C VAL A 55 -18.49 8.91 20.40
N GLY A 56 -17.89 9.70 19.50
CA GLY A 56 -17.41 11.06 19.75
C GLY A 56 -16.01 11.12 20.37
N ASP A 57 -15.35 9.98 20.54
CA ASP A 57 -13.96 9.89 20.96
C ASP A 57 -13.10 9.71 19.70
N PRO A 58 -12.25 10.69 19.33
CA PRO A 58 -11.51 10.67 18.08
C PRO A 58 -10.64 9.42 17.89
N ASP A 59 -10.02 8.90 18.95
CA ASP A 59 -9.15 7.73 18.86
C ASP A 59 -9.96 6.46 18.65
N LYS A 60 -11.09 6.33 19.37
CA LYS A 60 -12.00 5.19 19.22
C LYS A 60 -12.68 5.19 17.86
N ASP A 61 -13.14 6.36 17.42
CA ASP A 61 -13.80 6.55 16.14
C ASP A 61 -12.82 6.31 14.99
N PHE A 62 -11.58 6.80 15.09
CA PHE A 62 -10.52 6.51 14.12
C PHE A 62 -10.24 5.00 14.01
N ALA A 63 -10.07 4.31 15.14
CA ALA A 63 -9.83 2.87 15.14
C ALA A 63 -11.01 2.09 14.53
N ALA A 64 -12.25 2.46 14.85
CA ALA A 64 -13.44 1.83 14.30
C ALA A 64 -13.56 2.04 12.78
N LEU A 65 -13.39 3.28 12.31
CA LEU A 65 -13.38 3.63 10.89
C LEU A 65 -12.30 2.88 10.11
N LEU A 66 -11.07 2.83 10.66
CA LEU A 66 -9.95 2.21 9.98
C LEU A 66 -10.10 0.68 9.90
N ILE A 67 -10.61 0.04 10.95
CA ILE A 67 -10.94 -1.39 10.90
C ILE A 67 -11.96 -1.66 9.80
N ALA A 68 -13.03 -0.87 9.72
CA ALA A 68 -14.07 -1.04 8.70
C ALA A 68 -13.52 -0.89 7.28
N HIS A 69 -12.70 0.13 7.02
CA HIS A 69 -12.09 0.34 5.70
C HIS A 69 -11.13 -0.80 5.31
N HIS A 70 -10.36 -1.32 6.26
CA HIS A 70 -9.48 -2.46 6.00
C HIS A 70 -10.25 -3.73 5.67
N GLU A 71 -11.38 -3.97 6.35
CA GLU A 71 -12.25 -5.11 6.06
C GLU A 71 -12.84 -5.05 4.64
N ASP A 72 -13.18 -3.87 4.14
CA ASP A 72 -13.61 -3.66 2.76
C ASP A 72 -12.49 -3.93 1.74
N LEU A 73 -11.29 -3.43 2.01
CA LEU A 73 -10.14 -3.66 1.13
C LEU A 73 -9.75 -5.15 1.10
N ILE A 74 -9.83 -5.85 2.25
CA ILE A 74 -9.68 -7.31 2.32
C ILE A 74 -10.77 -8.01 1.52
N PHE A 75 -12.02 -7.55 1.57
CA PHE A 75 -13.11 -8.14 0.80
C PHE A 75 -12.84 -8.06 -0.71
N LEU A 76 -12.48 -6.88 -1.21
CA LEU A 76 -12.07 -6.68 -2.61
C LEU A 76 -10.89 -7.57 -3.01
N ALA A 77 -9.86 -7.65 -2.17
CA ALA A 77 -8.70 -8.48 -2.43
C ALA A 77 -9.06 -9.98 -2.50
N ARG A 78 -9.95 -10.46 -1.63
CA ARG A 78 -10.45 -11.85 -1.69
C ARG A 78 -11.23 -12.10 -2.98
N THR A 79 -12.07 -11.17 -3.41
CA THR A 79 -12.79 -11.26 -4.69
C THR A 79 -11.81 -11.36 -5.88
N GLN A 80 -10.70 -10.62 -5.85
CA GLN A 80 -9.63 -10.75 -6.85
C GLN A 80 -8.95 -12.13 -6.82
N LEU A 81 -8.72 -12.71 -5.63
CA LEU A 81 -8.16 -14.06 -5.50
C LEU A 81 -9.13 -15.16 -5.92
N GLU A 82 -10.43 -14.90 -5.90
CA GLU A 82 -11.44 -15.87 -6.33
C GLU A 82 -11.71 -15.81 -7.83
N HIS A 83 -11.88 -14.61 -8.38
CA HIS A 83 -12.33 -14.42 -9.76
C HIS A 83 -11.24 -13.91 -10.72
N GLY A 84 -10.16 -13.35 -10.21
CA GLY A 84 -9.07 -12.79 -11.00
C GLY A 84 -8.05 -13.84 -11.43
N ALA A 85 -7.64 -13.77 -12.71
CA ALA A 85 -6.67 -14.71 -13.28
C ALA A 85 -5.22 -14.18 -13.27
N ASP A 86 -5.03 -12.86 -13.35
CA ASP A 86 -3.68 -12.27 -13.46
C ASP A 86 -2.84 -12.52 -12.21
N GLU A 87 -1.68 -13.15 -12.38
CA GLU A 87 -0.83 -13.55 -11.26
C GLU A 87 -0.26 -12.37 -10.47
N GLN A 88 0.08 -11.26 -11.15
CA GLN A 88 0.58 -10.07 -10.47
C GLN A 88 -0.51 -9.50 -9.58
N LEU A 89 -1.73 -9.36 -10.08
CA LEU A 89 -2.86 -8.84 -9.31
C LEU A 89 -3.25 -9.77 -8.16
N ARG A 90 -3.14 -11.09 -8.34
CA ARG A 90 -3.33 -12.05 -7.24
C ARG A 90 -2.25 -11.90 -6.15
N ARG A 91 -0.98 -11.68 -6.52
CA ARG A 91 0.09 -11.40 -5.55
C ARG A 91 -0.16 -10.09 -4.79
N VAL A 92 -0.63 -9.04 -5.48
CA VAL A 92 -1.04 -7.78 -4.84
C VAL A 92 -2.18 -8.01 -3.86
N ALA A 93 -3.22 -8.75 -4.27
CA ALA A 93 -4.36 -9.06 -3.42
C ALA A 93 -3.95 -9.84 -2.16
N GLN A 94 -3.08 -10.84 -2.28
CA GLN A 94 -2.57 -11.57 -1.12
C GLN A 94 -1.82 -10.65 -0.15
N LYS A 95 -0.93 -9.80 -0.68
CA LYS A 95 -0.17 -8.85 0.14
C LYS A 95 -1.09 -7.88 0.89
N ILE A 96 -2.15 -7.39 0.22
CA ILE A 96 -3.18 -6.56 0.85
C ILE A 96 -3.83 -7.31 2.01
N ILE A 97 -4.25 -8.56 1.82
CA ILE A 97 -4.87 -9.36 2.89
C ILE A 97 -3.94 -9.46 4.09
N ASP A 98 -2.67 -9.82 3.86
CA ASP A 98 -1.69 -10.05 4.93
C ASP A 98 -1.42 -8.75 5.73
N GLU A 99 -1.17 -7.64 5.04
CA GLU A 99 -0.82 -6.36 5.67
C GLU A 99 -2.02 -5.73 6.37
N GLN A 100 -3.21 -5.73 5.75
CA GLN A 100 -4.40 -5.15 6.34
C GLN A 100 -4.91 -5.98 7.53
N GLN A 101 -4.80 -7.32 7.47
CA GLN A 101 -5.16 -8.17 8.60
C GLN A 101 -4.25 -7.92 9.81
N LYS A 102 -2.95 -7.69 9.60
CA LYS A 102 -2.02 -7.32 10.68
C LYS A 102 -2.44 -6.01 11.34
N GLN A 103 -2.77 -4.99 10.55
CA GLN A 103 -3.22 -3.69 11.08
C GLN A 103 -4.56 -3.80 11.82
N ILE A 104 -5.52 -4.60 11.32
CA ILE A 104 -6.77 -4.88 12.03
C ILE A 104 -6.48 -5.52 13.40
N ASN A 105 -5.55 -6.47 13.46
CA ASN A 105 -5.20 -7.13 14.72
C ASN A 105 -4.60 -6.14 15.73
N GLU A 106 -3.67 -5.29 15.28
CA GLU A 106 -3.05 -4.23 16.11
C GLU A 106 -4.10 -3.25 16.65
N LEU A 107 -5.05 -2.83 15.81
CA LEU A 107 -6.16 -1.94 16.21
C LEU A 107 -7.12 -2.62 17.18
N LYS A 108 -7.47 -3.90 16.96
CA LYS A 108 -8.32 -4.67 17.88
C LYS A 108 -7.65 -4.89 19.23
N GLU A 109 -6.35 -5.19 19.24
CA GLU A 109 -5.56 -5.27 20.48
C GLU A 109 -5.51 -3.92 21.20
N TRP A 110 -5.31 -2.82 20.45
CA TRP A 110 -5.39 -1.48 21.02
C TRP A 110 -6.77 -1.21 21.63
N GLN A 111 -7.87 -1.56 20.95
CA GLN A 111 -9.23 -1.40 21.49
C GLN A 111 -9.44 -2.22 22.78
N VAL A 112 -8.85 -3.42 22.88
CA VAL A 112 -8.89 -4.21 24.11
C VAL A 112 -8.11 -3.52 25.24
N ARG A 113 -6.89 -3.03 24.95
CA ARG A 113 -6.07 -2.30 25.93
C ARG A 113 -6.72 -1.00 26.39
N ASN A 114 -7.28 -0.22 25.46
CA ASN A 114 -7.92 1.07 25.72
C ASN A 114 -9.14 0.96 26.66
N ARG A 115 -9.76 -0.21 26.79
CA ARG A 115 -10.86 -0.47 27.74
C ARG A 115 -10.40 -0.79 29.17
N GLN A 116 -9.11 -1.01 29.39
CA GLN A 116 -8.60 -1.36 30.71
C GLN A 116 -8.48 -0.10 31.58
N ALA A 117 -8.79 -0.22 32.88
CA ALA A 117 -8.87 0.92 33.80
C ALA A 117 -7.50 1.59 34.07
N ASP A 118 -6.41 0.89 33.78
CA ASP A 118 -5.02 1.32 33.86
C ASP A 118 -4.49 1.88 32.53
N TYR A 119 -5.28 1.87 31.46
CA TYR A 119 -4.96 2.58 30.23
C TYR A 119 -4.99 4.08 30.48
N ARG A 120 -3.83 4.63 30.84
CA ARG A 120 -3.58 6.06 30.81
C ARG A 120 -2.75 6.37 29.58
N ALA A 121 -3.24 7.32 28.77
CA ALA A 121 -2.39 8.07 27.87
C ALA A 121 -1.14 8.51 28.67
N LYS A 122 0.05 8.43 28.06
CA LYS A 122 1.30 8.81 28.73
C LYS A 122 1.13 10.21 29.36
N ALA A 123 1.90 10.53 30.41
CA ALA A 123 1.72 11.76 31.20
C ALA A 123 1.76 13.08 30.37
N ASP A 124 2.28 13.01 29.15
CA ASP A 124 2.41 14.06 28.14
C ASP A 124 1.31 14.07 27.07
N GLN A 125 0.39 13.10 27.06
CA GLN A 125 -0.70 13.06 26.08
C GLN A 125 -1.94 13.86 26.56
N PRO A 126 -2.56 14.64 25.67
CA PRO A 126 -3.82 15.30 25.98
C PRO A 126 -4.91 14.26 26.29
N PRO A 127 -5.89 14.59 27.14
CA PRO A 127 -6.99 13.68 27.44
C PRO A 127 -7.76 13.30 26.16
N HIS A 128 -8.11 12.02 26.04
CA HIS A 128 -8.93 11.50 24.94
C HIS A 128 -10.20 12.35 24.76
N GLY A 129 -10.53 12.69 23.51
CA GLY A 129 -11.66 13.57 23.20
C GLY A 129 -11.37 15.06 23.27
N SER A 130 -10.13 15.50 23.54
CA SER A 130 -9.74 16.91 23.43
C SER A 130 -9.07 17.18 22.09
N GLY A 131 -9.85 17.55 21.08
CA GLY A 131 -9.30 18.11 19.86
C GLY A 131 -8.72 19.51 20.09
N PRO A 132 -7.85 20.03 19.20
CA PRO A 132 -7.40 21.42 19.25
C PRO A 132 -8.55 22.45 19.26
N LEU A 133 -9.74 22.05 18.80
CA LEU A 133 -10.94 22.88 18.75
C LEU A 133 -11.73 22.90 20.07
N ASP A 134 -11.53 21.91 20.95
CA ASP A 134 -12.24 21.79 22.24
C ASP A 134 -11.49 22.50 23.38
N GLN A 135 -10.23 22.90 23.15
CA GLN A 135 -9.42 23.67 24.10
C GLN A 135 -9.85 25.15 24.12
N LYS A 136 -11.08 25.45 24.56
CA LYS A 136 -11.46 26.83 24.90
C LYS A 136 -10.71 27.27 26.16
N GLY A 137 -9.57 27.95 25.97
CA GLY A 137 -8.87 28.66 27.06
C GLY A 137 -7.35 28.77 26.92
N ALA A 138 -6.71 28.01 26.04
CA ALA A 138 -5.29 28.17 25.76
C ALA A 138 -5.11 29.10 24.55
N SER A 139 -4.73 30.34 24.80
CA SER A 139 -4.29 31.30 23.78
C SER A 139 -3.02 30.78 23.10
N ALA A 140 -3.15 29.86 22.15
CA ALA A 140 -2.10 29.56 21.20
C ALA A 140 -2.10 30.66 20.12
N PRO A 141 -0.93 31.18 19.70
CA PRO A 141 -0.88 32.10 18.59
C PRO A 141 -1.43 31.40 17.35
N ALA A 142 -2.45 32.01 16.73
CA ALA A 142 -3.03 31.53 15.49
C ALA A 142 -1.92 31.38 14.43
N PRO A 143 -1.83 30.25 13.71
CA PRO A 143 -1.02 30.21 12.50
C PRO A 143 -1.63 31.24 11.53
N GLN A 144 -0.83 32.25 11.21
CA GLN A 144 -1.20 33.29 10.27
C GLN A 144 -1.44 32.64 8.90
N VAL A 145 -2.72 32.55 8.52
CA VAL A 145 -3.14 32.29 7.14
C VAL A 145 -2.71 33.50 6.30
N GLN A 146 -1.55 33.38 5.67
CA GLN A 146 -1.11 34.32 4.66
C GLN A 146 -2.00 34.11 3.43
N ALA A 147 -2.70 35.17 3.04
CA ALA A 147 -3.65 35.20 1.95
C ALA A 147 -2.99 34.84 0.61
N ALA A 148 -3.69 34.00 -0.16
CA ALA A 148 -3.30 33.59 -1.50
C ALA A 148 -3.26 34.78 -2.49
N ALA A 149 -2.20 34.84 -3.29
CA ALA A 149 -2.14 35.54 -4.56
C ALA A 149 -2.39 34.54 -5.72
N PRO A 150 -2.85 34.97 -6.91
CA PRO A 150 -3.61 34.12 -7.83
C PRO A 150 -2.75 33.14 -8.63
N ALA A 151 -3.45 32.11 -9.10
CA ALA A 151 -2.95 30.88 -9.72
C ALA A 151 -1.93 31.05 -10.86
N GLN A 152 -0.89 30.21 -10.81
CA GLN A 152 -0.13 29.74 -11.96
C GLN A 152 0.01 28.21 -11.90
N ALA A 153 -0.01 27.61 -13.09
CA ALA A 153 -0.37 26.23 -13.39
C ALA A 153 0.48 25.12 -12.73
N ALA A 154 -0.22 24.05 -12.33
CA ALA A 154 0.18 22.64 -12.20
C ALA A 154 1.64 22.27 -11.86
N ALA A 155 1.90 21.81 -10.62
CA ALA A 155 2.88 20.76 -10.30
C ALA A 155 2.82 20.25 -8.84
N GLN A 156 2.69 18.92 -8.70
CA GLN A 156 3.14 18.00 -7.62
C GLN A 156 2.63 18.17 -6.16
N PRO A 157 2.18 17.08 -5.48
CA PRO A 157 1.88 17.10 -4.06
C PRO A 157 3.15 17.31 -3.23
N ALA A 158 3.09 18.27 -2.31
CA ALA A 158 4.14 18.61 -1.36
C ALA A 158 4.54 17.38 -0.52
N ALA A 159 5.77 16.90 -0.67
CA ALA A 159 6.30 15.94 0.30
C ALA A 159 6.43 16.63 1.66
N ALA A 160 5.90 15.95 2.67
CA ALA A 160 6.01 16.27 4.09
C ALA A 160 7.45 16.62 4.50
N ASN A 161 7.60 17.40 5.57
CA ASN A 161 8.88 17.81 6.16
C ASN A 161 9.70 16.61 6.67
N LEU A 162 10.32 15.85 5.76
CA LEU A 162 11.22 14.76 6.10
C LEU A 162 12.62 15.31 6.41
N PRO A 163 13.35 14.72 7.37
CA PRO A 163 14.70 15.14 7.67
C PRO A 163 15.59 14.94 6.44
N THR A 164 16.37 15.98 6.14
CA THR A 164 17.35 15.90 5.05
C THR A 164 18.62 15.26 5.58
N VAL A 165 18.98 14.12 5.00
CA VAL A 165 20.12 13.29 5.37
C VAL A 165 21.24 13.50 4.36
N SER A 166 22.47 13.67 4.83
CA SER A 166 23.65 13.69 3.95
C SER A 166 24.16 12.28 3.73
N GLY A 167 24.62 11.98 2.51
CA GLY A 167 25.26 10.71 2.20
C GLY A 167 26.16 10.76 0.98
N THR A 168 26.88 9.68 0.73
CA THR A 168 27.70 9.48 -0.47
C THR A 168 27.14 8.30 -1.25
N VAL A 169 26.86 8.51 -2.53
CA VAL A 169 26.35 7.44 -3.39
C VAL A 169 27.49 6.47 -3.68
N GLU A 170 27.34 5.21 -3.30
CA GLU A 170 28.31 4.17 -3.65
C GLU A 170 27.97 3.49 -4.97
N LYS A 171 26.68 3.25 -5.22
CA LYS A 171 26.22 2.53 -6.42
C LYS A 171 24.83 2.96 -6.83
N VAL A 172 24.59 3.06 -8.14
CA VAL A 172 23.28 3.33 -8.72
C VAL A 172 22.88 2.14 -9.59
N ASP A 173 21.69 1.61 -9.37
CA ASP A 173 21.08 0.54 -10.18
C ASP A 173 19.75 1.03 -10.74
N THR A 174 19.81 1.64 -11.93
CA THR A 174 18.65 2.17 -12.65
C THR A 174 17.72 1.06 -13.13
N GLY A 175 18.24 -0.14 -13.41
CA GLY A 175 17.43 -1.29 -13.84
C GLY A 175 16.57 -1.85 -12.70
N ALA A 176 17.11 -1.88 -11.48
CA ALA A 176 16.40 -2.36 -10.29
C ALA A 176 15.67 -1.25 -9.50
N GLY A 177 15.83 0.03 -9.88
CA GLY A 177 15.27 1.17 -9.15
C GLY A 177 15.85 1.30 -7.74
N LYS A 178 17.16 1.05 -7.59
CA LYS A 178 17.86 1.03 -6.30
C LYS A 178 19.11 1.90 -6.31
N ILE A 179 19.48 2.39 -5.14
CA ILE A 179 20.69 3.16 -4.91
C ILE A 179 21.33 2.75 -3.59
N THR A 180 22.63 2.50 -3.59
CA THR A 180 23.42 2.26 -2.39
C THR A 180 24.03 3.58 -1.95
N ILE A 181 23.75 3.99 -0.71
CA ILE A 181 24.23 5.25 -0.15
C ILE A 181 24.87 4.94 1.21
N ASP A 182 26.11 5.40 1.39
CA ASP A 182 26.72 5.59 2.70
C ASP A 182 26.12 6.84 3.31
N HIS A 183 25.21 6.66 4.27
CA HIS A 183 24.37 7.74 4.79
C HIS A 183 24.74 8.09 6.22
N GLY A 184 24.56 9.36 6.57
CA GLY A 184 24.51 9.80 7.96
C GLY A 184 23.24 9.29 8.68
N PRO A 185 23.07 9.60 9.97
CA PRO A 185 21.91 9.16 10.73
C PRO A 185 20.58 9.59 10.08
N ILE A 186 19.59 8.70 10.09
CA ILE A 186 18.23 8.90 9.57
C ILE A 186 17.24 8.81 10.74
N PRO A 187 16.95 9.92 11.44
CA PRO A 187 16.19 9.88 12.69
C PRO A 187 14.76 9.36 12.52
N ASN A 188 14.10 9.64 11.39
CA ASN A 188 12.72 9.19 11.17
C ASN A 188 12.60 7.68 10.89
N LEU A 189 13.73 7.00 10.65
CA LEU A 189 13.79 5.55 10.43
C LEU A 189 14.54 4.83 11.56
N ASP A 190 14.93 5.53 12.63
CA ASP A 190 15.75 5.02 13.74
C ASP A 190 17.02 4.30 13.25
N MET A 191 17.68 4.86 12.23
CA MET A 191 18.89 4.30 11.62
C MET A 191 20.10 5.19 11.89
N ASP A 192 21.16 4.62 12.46
CA ASP A 192 22.47 5.28 12.56
C ASP A 192 23.18 5.37 11.19
N ALA A 193 24.34 6.02 11.16
CA ALA A 193 25.12 6.15 9.93
C ALA A 193 25.65 4.78 9.45
N MET A 194 25.31 4.39 8.22
CA MET A 194 25.76 3.14 7.60
C MET A 194 25.58 3.17 6.07
N THR A 195 26.15 2.17 5.39
CA THR A 195 25.90 1.94 3.97
C THR A 195 24.71 1.01 3.78
N MET A 196 23.65 1.50 3.13
CA MET A 196 22.45 0.70 2.84
C MET A 196 21.94 0.89 1.41
N VAL A 197 21.25 -0.14 0.89
CA VAL A 197 20.52 -0.08 -0.38
C VAL A 197 19.11 0.46 -0.15
N PHE A 198 18.82 1.60 -0.75
CA PHE A 198 17.50 2.22 -0.78
C PHE A 198 16.81 1.93 -2.11
N ARG A 199 15.48 1.80 -2.09
CA ARG A 199 14.68 1.97 -3.30
C ARG A 199 14.46 3.45 -3.56
N VAL A 200 14.20 3.82 -4.81
CA VAL A 200 13.74 5.18 -5.16
C VAL A 200 12.26 5.17 -5.47
N GLN A 201 11.57 6.22 -5.01
CA GLN A 201 10.15 6.39 -5.30
C GLN A 201 9.89 6.73 -6.78
N ASP A 202 10.79 7.53 -7.37
CA ASP A 202 10.73 7.95 -8.76
C ASP A 202 12.07 7.62 -9.45
N PRO A 203 12.08 6.82 -10.54
CA PRO A 203 13.28 6.50 -11.30
C PRO A 203 14.05 7.72 -11.81
N VAL A 204 13.39 8.87 -12.02
CA VAL A 204 14.04 10.11 -12.47
C VAL A 204 15.11 10.60 -11.48
N LEU A 205 14.94 10.28 -10.19
CA LEU A 205 15.88 10.64 -9.13
C LEU A 205 17.27 10.02 -9.34
N LEU A 206 17.34 8.85 -9.98
CA LEU A 206 18.61 8.16 -10.24
C LEU A 206 19.38 8.76 -11.42
N GLN A 207 18.73 9.52 -12.30
CA GLN A 207 19.37 10.11 -13.47
C GLN A 207 20.26 11.31 -13.09
N GLY A 208 20.02 11.94 -11.94
CA GLY A 208 20.74 13.12 -11.46
C GLY A 208 21.96 12.81 -10.58
N VAL A 209 22.26 11.55 -10.30
CA VAL A 209 23.31 11.12 -9.36
C VAL A 209 24.11 9.94 -9.90
N LYS A 210 25.38 9.84 -9.48
CA LYS A 210 26.25 8.70 -9.82
C LYS A 210 27.09 8.29 -8.62
N ALA A 211 27.71 7.12 -8.71
CA ALA A 211 28.69 6.66 -7.72
C ALA A 211 29.77 7.73 -7.46
N GLY A 212 30.09 7.95 -6.19
CA GLY A 212 31.01 8.97 -5.69
C GLY A 212 30.39 10.35 -5.43
N ASP A 213 29.13 10.60 -5.82
CA ASP A 213 28.50 11.89 -5.57
C ASP A 213 28.08 12.02 -4.10
N LYS A 214 28.42 13.17 -3.49
CA LYS A 214 27.82 13.61 -2.24
C LYS A 214 26.40 14.08 -2.52
N VAL A 215 25.46 13.65 -1.69
CA VAL A 215 24.03 13.91 -1.87
C VAL A 215 23.38 14.33 -0.56
N GLN A 216 22.34 15.12 -0.68
CA GLN A 216 21.34 15.33 0.37
C GLN A 216 20.06 14.65 -0.09
N PHE A 217 19.51 13.78 0.74
CA PHE A 217 18.34 12.99 0.39
C PHE A 217 17.36 12.90 1.55
N GLN A 218 16.10 12.63 1.21
CA GLN A 218 15.04 12.36 2.16
C GLN A 218 14.57 10.93 1.90
N ALA A 219 14.52 10.13 2.96
CA ALA A 219 14.05 8.75 2.91
C ALA A 219 12.89 8.57 3.88
N ASP A 220 11.92 7.76 3.49
CA ASP A 220 10.78 7.42 4.33
C ASP A 220 10.31 5.99 4.04
N ARG A 221 9.43 5.48 4.89
CA ARG A 221 8.85 4.15 4.76
C ARG A 221 7.57 4.21 3.93
N VAL A 222 7.70 4.03 2.61
CA VAL A 222 6.56 3.99 1.69
C VAL A 222 6.10 2.55 1.49
N ASN A 223 4.84 2.24 1.80
CA ASN A 223 4.26 0.89 1.68
C ASN A 223 5.08 -0.19 2.41
N GLY A 224 5.59 0.15 3.60
CA GLY A 224 6.44 -0.74 4.42
C GLY A 224 7.90 -0.85 3.97
N GLN A 225 8.29 -0.22 2.85
CA GLN A 225 9.63 -0.25 2.29
C GLN A 225 10.36 1.08 2.43
N ILE A 226 11.63 1.03 2.83
CA ILE A 226 12.48 2.21 2.93
C ILE A 226 12.80 2.72 1.51
N SER A 227 12.35 3.94 1.22
CA SER A 227 12.44 4.54 -0.12
C SER A 227 12.93 5.98 -0.04
N VAL A 228 13.85 6.33 -0.93
CA VAL A 228 14.28 7.71 -1.19
C VAL A 228 13.18 8.41 -1.97
N VAL A 229 12.60 9.44 -1.35
CA VAL A 229 11.52 10.24 -1.93
C VAL A 229 12.05 11.52 -2.57
N ARG A 230 13.22 12.00 -2.14
CA ARG A 230 13.95 13.10 -2.76
C ARG A 230 15.45 12.88 -2.65
N ILE A 231 16.18 13.28 -3.69
CA ILE A 231 17.64 13.30 -3.69
C ILE A 231 18.12 14.51 -4.48
N GLN A 232 19.13 15.18 -3.96
CA GLN A 232 19.80 16.31 -4.59
C GLN A 232 21.29 16.16 -4.40
N LYS A 233 22.07 16.61 -5.39
CA LYS A 233 23.52 16.62 -5.27
C LYS A 233 23.93 17.64 -4.19
N GLY A 234 24.69 17.16 -3.21
CA GLY A 234 25.32 18.02 -2.21
C GLY A 234 26.36 18.91 -2.88
N LYS A 235 26.44 20.17 -2.44
CA LYS A 235 27.52 21.08 -2.85
C LYS A 235 28.86 20.61 -2.30
#